data_AF-A0A8T5NWD6-F1
#
_entry.id   AF-A0A8T5NWD6-F1
#
_cell.length_a   1.000
_cell.length_b   1.000
_cell.length_c   1.000
_cell.angle_alpha   90.00
_cell.angle_beta   90.00
_cell.angle_gamma   90.00
#
_symmetry.space_group_name_H-M   'P 1'
#
loop_
_entity.id
_entity.type
_entity.pdbx_description
1 polymer ?
#
loop_
_entity_poly.entity_id
_entity_poly.type
_entity_poly.pdbx_seq_one_letter_code
_entity_poly.pdbx_strand_id
1 'polypeptide(L)'
;MKKWFIVLFLSILILGCAQTELDVPAKQYDFSSVIVNSGFDKNEFITNLEMQMKKEEDLFAKGDIALMLGRLKNNHELIFLAHDFYYRKIEFSNNWEEKAILFETIASLENSKYYYLRAADAWRKVGNKFRSKLALKLSFNSNLDLEFDLSELEDYSFDKKANEGIVIGNSQFELTKDDLIVSQTDRVTRDWLSYQLQNPFSNNILKTFSERLTYPEEELLPEIGWHEGARVSEIKDFGIEHKIATSTIVAKYDGKWYAPNEEGIFMFEVPEDKILYPTTRFFREDLAMVVDTHGINMLVDQAMNYKATAVIGCCDYPGKIKAAKYLSDKGLKVICNTDRFLPELMASGANVLGSAPFKISGDKLLFGDRPMEISLNEPIIVMDTVSEEYGMSYYDTPARYFSKLELEGIDLNIIPVEVNDFDQMDKVIMKARLKNSNIIAIRLFSLGDYKGVKKWLEEDSRHKAILFHSEAYPYGYKLAREFQSQTSFDDINPILI
;
A
#
# COMPACT_ATOMS: atom_id res chain seq x y z
N MET A 1 51.97 -28.69 -35.68
CA MET A 1 51.72 -27.85 -34.48
C MET A 1 50.72 -26.70 -34.68
N LYS A 2 50.66 -25.98 -35.82
CA LYS A 2 49.71 -24.85 -36.00
C LYS A 2 48.20 -25.19 -36.08
N LYS A 3 47.80 -26.40 -36.52
CA LYS A 3 46.37 -26.79 -36.62
C LYS A 3 45.72 -27.14 -35.27
N TRP A 4 46.51 -27.58 -34.29
CA TRP A 4 45.98 -27.93 -32.95
C TRP A 4 45.69 -26.69 -32.09
N PHE A 5 46.43 -25.59 -32.30
CA PHE A 5 46.18 -24.33 -31.59
C PHE A 5 44.85 -23.66 -32.00
N ILE A 6 44.45 -23.77 -33.27
CA ILE A 6 43.20 -23.18 -33.76
C ILE A 6 41.98 -23.94 -33.22
N VAL A 7 42.07 -25.27 -33.13
CA VAL A 7 40.97 -26.09 -32.56
C VAL A 7 40.84 -25.83 -31.07
N LEU A 8 41.96 -25.70 -30.33
CA LEU A 8 41.92 -25.38 -28.89
C LEU A 8 41.34 -23.98 -28.62
N PHE A 9 41.69 -22.99 -29.44
CA PHE A 9 41.15 -21.62 -29.32
C PHE A 9 39.66 -21.54 -29.68
N LEU A 10 39.22 -22.29 -30.71
CA LEU A 10 37.79 -22.40 -31.03
C LEU A 10 37.01 -23.15 -29.95
N SER A 11 37.56 -24.20 -29.33
CA SER A 11 36.88 -24.89 -28.23
C SER A 11 36.77 -24.02 -26.97
N ILE A 12 37.74 -23.13 -26.69
CA ILE A 12 37.67 -22.18 -25.57
C ILE A 12 36.67 -21.05 -25.87
N LEU A 13 36.51 -20.62 -27.13
CA LEU A 13 35.48 -19.67 -27.55
C LEU A 13 34.06 -20.28 -27.55
N ILE A 14 33.92 -21.59 -27.83
CA ILE A 14 32.62 -22.29 -27.83
C ILE A 14 32.21 -22.72 -26.40
N LEU A 15 33.16 -22.97 -25.50
CA LEU A 15 32.89 -23.22 -24.07
C LEU A 15 32.68 -21.92 -23.26
N GLY A 16 32.88 -20.75 -23.86
CA GLY A 16 32.80 -19.44 -23.19
C GLY A 16 31.44 -18.75 -23.20
N CYS A 17 30.42 -19.32 -23.87
CA CYS A 17 29.06 -18.78 -23.88
C CYS A 17 28.09 -19.71 -23.14
N ALA A 18 28.44 -20.15 -21.94
CA ALA A 18 27.40 -20.54 -21.00
C ALA A 18 26.58 -19.27 -20.73
N GLN A 19 25.38 -19.18 -21.31
CA GLN A 19 24.45 -18.09 -21.01
C GLN A 19 24.34 -18.00 -19.49
N THR A 20 24.81 -16.88 -18.94
CA THR A 20 24.75 -16.65 -17.51
C THR A 20 23.27 -16.58 -17.15
N GLU A 21 22.83 -17.52 -16.32
CA GLU A 21 21.44 -17.58 -15.93
C GLU A 21 21.08 -16.33 -15.13
N LEU A 22 20.04 -15.61 -15.57
CA LEU A 22 19.56 -14.39 -14.91
C LEU A 22 18.43 -14.71 -13.92
N ASP A 23 18.27 -13.84 -12.92
CA ASP A 23 17.15 -13.83 -11.98
C ASP A 23 17.03 -15.13 -11.15
N VAL A 24 18.17 -15.79 -10.91
CA VAL A 24 18.25 -17.09 -10.21
C VAL A 24 17.51 -17.08 -8.87
N PRO A 25 17.65 -16.07 -7.98
CA PRO A 25 16.97 -16.09 -6.68
C PRO A 25 15.43 -16.05 -6.77
N ALA A 26 14.87 -15.57 -7.89
CA ALA A 26 13.44 -15.44 -8.10
C ALA A 26 12.75 -16.75 -8.54
N LYS A 27 13.51 -17.76 -8.98
CA LYS A 27 12.97 -19.00 -9.57
C LYS A 27 12.10 -19.85 -8.64
N GLN A 28 12.26 -19.67 -7.34
CA GLN A 28 11.50 -20.41 -6.33
C GLN A 28 10.08 -19.86 -6.10
N TYR A 29 9.75 -18.68 -6.65
CA TYR A 29 8.49 -18.00 -6.41
C TYR A 29 7.49 -18.24 -7.54
N ASP A 30 6.22 -18.46 -7.20
CA ASP A 30 5.12 -18.46 -8.16
C ASP A 30 4.45 -17.09 -8.23
N PHE A 31 4.94 -16.26 -9.15
CA PHE A 31 4.37 -14.94 -9.45
C PHE A 31 2.96 -15.00 -10.05
N SER A 32 2.48 -16.18 -10.47
CA SER A 32 1.11 -16.35 -10.97
C SER A 32 0.08 -16.32 -9.85
N SER A 33 0.48 -16.72 -8.64
CA SER A 33 -0.42 -16.88 -7.49
C SER A 33 -1.19 -15.60 -7.17
N VAL A 34 -0.52 -14.45 -7.16
CA VAL A 34 -1.16 -13.15 -6.89
C VAL A 34 -2.21 -12.82 -7.95
N ILE A 35 -1.90 -13.03 -9.23
CA ILE A 35 -2.83 -12.78 -10.35
C ILE A 35 -4.07 -13.66 -10.19
N VAL A 36 -3.89 -14.96 -9.94
CA VAL A 36 -4.98 -15.92 -9.79
C VAL A 36 -5.82 -15.63 -8.54
N ASN A 37 -5.18 -15.34 -7.40
CA ASN A 37 -5.85 -15.03 -6.14
C ASN A 37 -6.63 -13.71 -6.19
N SER A 38 -6.17 -12.76 -7.02
CA SER A 38 -6.91 -11.53 -7.30
C SER A 38 -8.03 -11.72 -8.33
N GLY A 39 -8.25 -12.95 -8.85
CA GLY A 39 -9.35 -13.28 -9.75
C GLY A 39 -9.10 -12.98 -11.23
N PHE A 40 -7.86 -12.72 -11.63
CA PHE A 40 -7.51 -12.39 -13.02
C PHE A 40 -7.20 -13.66 -13.84
N ASP A 41 -7.60 -13.67 -15.12
CA ASP A 41 -7.13 -14.69 -16.06
C ASP A 41 -5.66 -14.41 -16.44
N LYS A 42 -4.78 -15.36 -16.10
CA LYS A 42 -3.33 -15.24 -16.35
C LYS A 42 -3.00 -15.03 -17.83
N ASN A 43 -3.69 -15.69 -18.75
CA ASN A 43 -3.34 -15.63 -20.17
C ASN A 43 -3.78 -14.31 -20.79
N GLU A 44 -4.96 -13.81 -20.40
CA GLU A 44 -5.43 -12.47 -20.75
C GLU A 44 -4.46 -11.42 -20.21
N PHE A 45 -4.04 -11.55 -18.95
CA PHE A 45 -3.06 -10.66 -18.32
C PHE A 45 -1.74 -10.60 -19.10
N ILE A 46 -1.19 -11.77 -19.46
CA ILE A 46 0.02 -11.86 -20.31
C ILE A 46 -0.20 -11.19 -21.67
N THR A 47 -1.35 -11.42 -22.30
CA THR A 47 -1.67 -10.82 -23.61
C THR A 47 -1.70 -9.30 -23.55
N ASN A 48 -2.29 -8.74 -22.48
CA ASN A 48 -2.35 -7.29 -22.25
C ASN A 48 -0.96 -6.69 -22.01
N LEU A 49 -0.11 -7.35 -21.22
CA LEU A 49 1.28 -6.94 -21.03
C LEU A 49 2.08 -6.95 -22.34
N GLU A 50 1.91 -7.96 -23.20
CA GLU A 50 2.56 -8.01 -24.51
C GLU A 50 2.12 -6.85 -25.43
N MET A 51 0.85 -6.47 -25.37
CA MET A 51 0.34 -5.29 -26.08
C MET A 51 0.92 -3.99 -25.51
N GLN A 52 1.01 -3.89 -24.18
CA GLN A 52 1.59 -2.73 -23.50
C GLN A 52 3.09 -2.59 -23.82
N MET A 53 3.87 -3.67 -23.81
CA MET A 53 5.31 -3.66 -24.12
C MET A 53 5.62 -3.04 -25.49
N LYS A 54 4.72 -3.23 -26.46
CA LYS A 54 4.84 -2.67 -27.82
C LYS A 54 4.60 -1.15 -27.86
N LYS A 55 3.81 -0.62 -26.93
CA LYS A 55 3.39 0.79 -26.88
C LYS A 55 4.23 1.62 -25.90
N GLU A 56 4.72 1.01 -24.83
CA GLU A 56 5.49 1.70 -23.79
C GLU A 56 6.77 2.31 -24.36
N GLU A 57 7.13 3.52 -23.96
CA GLU A 57 8.32 4.23 -24.43
C GLU A 57 9.38 4.36 -23.33
N ASP A 58 8.97 4.46 -22.06
CA ASP A 58 9.92 4.56 -20.95
C ASP A 58 10.65 3.22 -20.74
N LEU A 59 11.99 3.30 -20.72
CA LEU A 59 12.83 2.12 -20.61
C LEU A 59 12.70 1.41 -19.25
N PHE A 60 12.38 2.13 -18.17
CA PHE A 60 12.18 1.48 -16.87
C PHE A 60 10.89 0.65 -16.90
N ALA A 61 9.79 1.25 -17.36
CA ALA A 61 8.50 0.56 -17.49
C ALA A 61 8.58 -0.62 -18.48
N LYS A 62 9.26 -0.45 -19.62
CA LYS A 62 9.57 -1.56 -20.55
C LYS A 62 10.34 -2.69 -19.88
N GLY A 63 11.34 -2.35 -19.06
CA GLY A 63 12.09 -3.32 -18.26
C GLY A 63 11.17 -4.10 -17.33
N ASP A 64 10.27 -3.41 -16.61
CA ASP A 64 9.34 -4.06 -15.69
C ASP A 64 8.37 -4.99 -16.44
N ILE A 65 7.76 -4.52 -17.53
CA ILE A 65 6.85 -5.34 -18.35
C ILE A 65 7.58 -6.59 -18.88
N ALA A 66 8.79 -6.43 -19.41
CA ALA A 66 9.58 -7.55 -19.92
C ALA A 66 9.95 -8.55 -18.80
N LEU A 67 10.29 -8.07 -17.60
CA LEU A 67 10.59 -8.92 -16.44
C LEU A 67 9.34 -9.70 -16.01
N MET A 68 8.20 -9.02 -15.90
CA MET A 68 6.92 -9.66 -15.56
C MET A 68 6.57 -10.75 -16.57
N LEU A 69 6.64 -10.45 -17.88
CA LEU A 69 6.40 -11.45 -18.93
C LEU A 69 7.40 -12.61 -18.85
N GLY A 70 8.68 -12.33 -18.61
CA GLY A 70 9.72 -13.34 -18.44
C GLY A 70 9.42 -14.30 -17.30
N ARG A 71 9.02 -13.79 -16.13
CA ARG A 71 8.65 -14.59 -14.96
C ARG A 71 7.36 -15.39 -15.18
N LEU A 72 6.31 -14.74 -15.67
CA LEU A 72 4.99 -15.37 -15.85
C LEU A 72 4.98 -16.47 -16.93
N LYS A 73 5.83 -16.32 -17.97
CA LYS A 73 5.98 -17.28 -19.07
C LYS A 73 7.16 -18.23 -18.89
N ASN A 74 7.95 -18.08 -17.82
CA ASN A 74 9.24 -18.75 -17.62
C ASN A 74 10.17 -18.63 -18.86
N ASN A 75 10.27 -17.41 -19.41
CA ASN A 75 11.03 -17.11 -20.63
C ASN A 75 12.27 -16.26 -20.29
N HIS A 76 13.45 -16.88 -20.40
CA HIS A 76 14.74 -16.27 -20.07
C HIS A 76 15.13 -15.16 -21.06
N GLU A 77 14.72 -15.23 -22.34
CA GLU A 77 15.02 -14.18 -23.32
C GLU A 77 14.34 -12.85 -22.96
N LEU A 78 13.14 -12.91 -22.38
CA LEU A 78 12.43 -11.72 -21.90
C LEU A 78 13.08 -11.13 -20.65
N ILE A 79 13.69 -11.96 -19.79
CA ILE A 79 14.49 -11.50 -18.64
C ILE A 79 15.77 -10.79 -19.13
N PHE A 80 16.45 -11.34 -20.14
CA PHE A 80 17.59 -10.67 -20.79
C PHE A 80 17.17 -9.33 -21.44
N LEU A 81 16.01 -9.30 -22.08
CA LEU A 81 15.47 -8.07 -22.65
C LEU A 81 15.17 -7.02 -21.58
N ALA A 82 14.60 -7.44 -20.44
CA ALA A 82 14.37 -6.55 -19.29
C ALA A 82 15.68 -5.94 -18.79
N HIS A 83 16.71 -6.77 -18.66
CA HIS A 83 18.06 -6.33 -18.29
C HIS A 83 18.60 -5.25 -19.24
N ASP A 84 18.53 -5.44 -20.56
CA ASP A 84 18.99 -4.45 -21.55
C ASP A 84 18.26 -3.11 -21.39
N PHE A 85 16.95 -3.15 -21.15
CA PHE A 85 16.18 -1.92 -20.93
C PHE A 85 16.64 -1.17 -19.67
N TYR A 86 16.87 -1.86 -18.55
CA TYR A 86 17.41 -1.21 -17.34
C TYR A 86 18.81 -0.67 -17.56
N TYR A 87 19.68 -1.44 -18.22
CA TYR A 87 21.04 -1.02 -18.53
C TYR A 87 21.05 0.29 -19.34
N ARG A 88 20.26 0.35 -20.40
CA ARG A 88 20.12 1.55 -21.23
C ARG A 88 19.52 2.71 -20.45
N LYS A 89 18.54 2.47 -19.57
CA LYS A 89 17.92 3.52 -18.75
C LYS A 89 18.94 4.25 -17.86
N ILE A 90 19.99 3.57 -17.38
CA ILE A 90 21.04 4.19 -16.55
C ILE A 90 21.71 5.37 -17.27
N GLU A 91 21.93 5.26 -18.58
CA GLU A 91 22.59 6.29 -19.38
C GLU A 91 21.74 7.57 -19.49
N PHE A 92 20.41 7.43 -19.45
CA PHE A 92 19.46 8.53 -19.58
C PHE A 92 18.97 9.09 -18.24
N SER A 93 19.22 8.41 -17.13
CA SER A 93 18.85 8.91 -15.82
C SER A 93 19.78 10.05 -15.39
N ASN A 94 19.21 11.11 -14.81
CA ASN A 94 19.96 12.18 -14.15
C ASN A 94 19.77 12.17 -12.62
N ASN A 95 18.90 11.30 -12.12
CA ASN A 95 18.61 11.15 -10.69
C ASN A 95 19.53 10.06 -10.10
N TRP A 96 20.28 10.40 -9.04
CA TRP A 96 21.18 9.43 -8.39
C TRP A 96 20.46 8.29 -7.69
N GLU A 97 19.24 8.53 -7.18
CA GLU A 97 18.40 7.50 -6.55
C GLU A 97 17.88 6.51 -7.60
N GLU A 98 17.37 7.02 -8.72
CA GLU A 98 16.98 6.18 -9.86
C GLU A 98 18.16 5.35 -10.38
N LYS A 99 19.35 5.95 -10.51
CA LYS A 99 20.57 5.22 -10.88
C LYS A 99 20.92 4.13 -9.88
N ALA A 100 20.80 4.39 -8.58
CA ALA A 100 21.10 3.41 -7.55
C ALA A 100 20.19 2.19 -7.67
N ILE A 101 18.87 2.41 -7.83
CA ILE A 101 17.87 1.34 -8.01
C ILE A 101 18.06 0.57 -9.31
N LEU A 102 18.43 1.24 -10.41
CA LEU A 102 18.75 0.57 -11.67
C LEU A 102 20.01 -0.29 -11.54
N PHE A 103 21.06 0.20 -10.86
CA PHE A 103 22.25 -0.60 -10.59
C PHE A 103 21.93 -1.81 -9.72
N GLU A 104 21.12 -1.67 -8.68
CA GLU A 104 20.69 -2.81 -7.86
C GLU A 104 19.80 -3.79 -8.62
N THR A 105 18.91 -3.28 -9.47
CA THR A 105 18.08 -4.13 -10.34
C THR A 105 18.97 -5.00 -11.22
N ILE A 106 19.94 -4.41 -11.93
CA ILE A 106 20.85 -5.19 -12.79
C ILE A 106 21.71 -6.14 -11.95
N ALA A 107 22.21 -5.68 -10.79
CA ALA A 107 22.98 -6.51 -9.89
C ALA A 107 22.18 -7.72 -9.38
N SER A 108 20.88 -7.56 -9.12
CA SER A 108 19.98 -8.64 -8.69
C SER A 108 19.74 -9.68 -9.79
N LEU A 109 19.60 -9.23 -11.05
CA LEU A 109 19.37 -10.12 -12.18
C LEU A 109 20.62 -10.93 -12.53
N GLU A 110 21.81 -10.32 -12.51
CA GLU A 110 23.06 -10.98 -12.92
C GLU A 110 23.90 -11.53 -11.76
N ASN A 111 23.54 -11.23 -10.52
CA ASN A 111 24.40 -11.39 -9.35
C ASN A 111 25.78 -10.69 -9.52
N SER A 112 25.75 -9.45 -10.01
CA SER A 112 26.95 -8.73 -10.45
C SER A 112 27.58 -7.86 -9.36
N LYS A 113 28.78 -8.24 -8.91
CA LYS A 113 29.59 -7.47 -7.95
C LYS A 113 29.86 -6.04 -8.42
N TYR A 114 30.10 -5.86 -9.72
CA TYR A 114 30.35 -4.55 -10.30
C TYR A 114 29.16 -3.62 -10.11
N TYR A 115 27.94 -4.07 -10.43
CA TYR A 115 26.76 -3.24 -10.30
C TYR A 115 26.39 -2.97 -8.85
N TYR A 116 26.63 -3.90 -7.92
CA TYR A 116 26.53 -3.62 -6.49
C TYR A 116 27.49 -2.51 -6.01
N LEU A 117 28.74 -2.48 -6.49
CA LEU A 117 29.67 -1.38 -6.19
C LEU A 117 29.19 -0.04 -6.74
N ARG A 118 28.58 -0.04 -7.94
CA ARG A 118 28.01 1.15 -8.57
C ARG A 118 26.77 1.65 -7.82
N ALA A 119 25.91 0.74 -7.38
CA ALA A 119 24.79 1.03 -6.49
C ALA A 119 25.25 1.64 -5.17
N ALA A 120 26.28 1.07 -4.54
CA ALA A 120 26.84 1.58 -3.29
C ALA A 120 27.34 3.03 -3.42
N ASP A 121 28.03 3.36 -4.52
CA ASP A 121 28.45 4.75 -4.81
C ASP A 121 27.27 5.68 -5.06
N ALA A 122 26.26 5.25 -5.82
CA ALA A 122 25.08 6.04 -6.11
C ALA A 122 24.28 6.33 -4.83
N TRP A 123 24.02 5.34 -3.98
CA TRP A 123 23.35 5.53 -2.68
C TRP A 123 24.12 6.46 -1.75
N ARG A 124 25.46 6.40 -1.76
CA ARG A 124 26.28 7.33 -0.99
C ARG A 124 26.08 8.79 -1.44
N LYS A 125 25.86 9.04 -2.73
CA LYS A 125 25.56 10.39 -3.27
C LYS A 125 24.16 10.87 -2.93
N VAL A 126 23.20 9.95 -2.81
CA VAL A 126 21.84 10.24 -2.30
C VAL A 126 21.85 10.51 -0.79
N GLY A 127 22.85 9.98 -0.07
CA GLY A 127 22.97 10.11 1.38
C GLY A 127 22.39 8.92 2.16
N ASN A 128 21.90 7.88 1.47
CA ASN A 128 21.40 6.67 2.13
C ASN A 128 22.56 5.74 2.52
N LYS A 129 23.04 5.90 3.76
CA LYS A 129 24.19 5.16 4.30
C LYS A 129 23.90 3.66 4.47
N PHE A 130 22.69 3.31 4.87
CA PHE A 130 22.27 1.92 5.06
C PHE A 130 22.33 1.17 3.72
N ARG A 131 21.63 1.67 2.69
CA ARG A 131 21.60 1.06 1.35
C ARG A 131 22.98 1.00 0.71
N SER A 132 23.79 2.05 0.88
CA SER A 132 25.18 2.07 0.40
C SER A 132 26.04 0.96 1.02
N LYS A 133 25.95 0.77 2.35
CA LYS A 133 26.67 -0.31 3.05
C LYS A 133 26.15 -1.69 2.66
N LEU A 134 24.84 -1.87 2.52
CA LEU A 134 24.23 -3.12 2.10
C LEU A 134 24.72 -3.55 0.71
N ALA A 135 24.64 -2.64 -0.27
CA ALA A 135 25.14 -2.88 -1.63
C ALA A 135 26.64 -3.21 -1.63
N LEU A 136 27.45 -2.52 -0.80
CA LEU A 136 28.87 -2.83 -0.67
C LEU A 136 29.10 -4.24 -0.12
N LYS A 137 28.39 -4.66 0.94
CA LYS A 137 28.50 -6.02 1.49
C LYS A 137 28.08 -7.09 0.47
N LEU A 138 26.99 -6.85 -0.27
CA LEU A 138 26.54 -7.73 -1.36
C LEU A 138 27.62 -7.89 -2.44
N SER A 139 28.34 -6.83 -2.80
CA SER A 139 29.43 -6.90 -3.79
C SER A 139 30.58 -7.82 -3.41
N PHE A 140 30.78 -8.07 -2.11
CA PHE A 140 31.83 -8.95 -1.61
C PHE A 140 31.33 -10.37 -1.29
N ASN A 141 30.07 -10.69 -1.56
CA ASN A 141 29.41 -11.94 -1.11
C ASN A 141 29.63 -12.19 0.39
N SER A 142 29.66 -11.12 1.19
CA SER A 142 29.86 -11.24 2.64
C SER A 142 28.58 -11.71 3.32
N ASN A 143 28.72 -12.38 4.46
CA ASN A 143 27.57 -12.59 5.34
C ASN A 143 26.95 -11.24 5.70
N LEU A 144 25.63 -11.16 5.55
CA LEU A 144 24.87 -9.99 5.94
C LEU A 144 24.37 -10.24 7.36
N ASP A 145 24.97 -9.55 8.31
CA ASP A 145 24.39 -9.42 9.65
C ASP A 145 23.19 -8.47 9.53
N LEU A 146 22.01 -9.05 9.32
CA LEU A 146 20.74 -8.33 9.28
C LEU A 146 20.15 -8.35 10.69
N GLU A 147 19.73 -7.19 11.18
CA GLU A 147 19.14 -7.03 12.51
C GLU A 147 17.62 -7.00 12.39
N PHE A 148 16.94 -7.72 13.28
CA PHE A 148 15.49 -7.82 13.31
C PHE A 148 14.95 -7.40 14.67
N ASP A 149 13.84 -6.66 14.67
CA ASP A 149 13.07 -6.36 15.86
C ASP A 149 11.63 -6.85 15.68
N LEU A 150 11.36 -7.99 16.32
CA LEU A 150 10.08 -8.69 16.26
C LEU A 150 9.19 -8.37 17.45
N SER A 151 9.45 -7.27 18.18
CA SER A 151 8.56 -6.84 19.25
C SER A 151 7.13 -6.66 18.72
N GLU A 152 6.15 -7.13 19.48
CA GLU A 152 4.75 -6.88 19.14
C GLU A 152 4.37 -5.43 19.51
N LEU A 153 3.23 -4.98 18.98
CA LEU A 153 2.62 -3.74 19.46
C LEU A 153 2.20 -3.93 20.92
N GLU A 154 2.37 -2.87 21.72
CA GLU A 154 1.84 -2.87 23.07
C GLU A 154 0.31 -2.90 23.06
N ASP A 155 -0.30 -3.52 24.07
CA ASP A 155 -1.72 -3.37 24.32
C ASP A 155 -1.99 -2.00 24.94
N TYR A 156 -2.89 -1.24 24.32
CA TYR A 156 -3.32 0.07 24.80
C TYR A 156 -4.73 -0.06 25.40
N SER A 157 -5.00 0.71 26.45
CA SER A 157 -6.30 0.75 27.09
C SER A 157 -6.66 2.16 27.53
N PHE A 158 -7.96 2.44 27.63
CA PHE A 158 -8.41 3.72 28.16
C PHE A 158 -8.20 3.80 29.67
N ASP A 159 -7.64 4.93 30.12
CA ASP A 159 -7.47 5.22 31.57
C ASP A 159 -8.80 5.35 32.33
N LYS A 160 -9.91 5.50 31.60
CA LYS A 160 -11.25 5.75 32.14
C LYS A 160 -12.26 4.84 31.45
N LYS A 161 -13.40 4.64 32.13
CA LYS A 161 -14.57 3.99 31.53
C LYS A 161 -15.52 5.06 31.00
N ALA A 162 -16.17 4.76 29.88
CA ALA A 162 -17.33 5.52 29.42
C ALA A 162 -18.51 5.27 30.38
N ASN A 163 -19.21 6.34 30.79
CA ASN A 163 -20.37 6.24 31.67
C ASN A 163 -21.67 6.58 30.94
N GLU A 164 -21.61 7.50 29.99
CA GLU A 164 -22.79 7.99 29.25
C GLU A 164 -22.73 7.63 27.76
N GLY A 165 -21.52 7.67 27.19
CA GLY A 165 -21.32 7.44 25.77
C GLY A 165 -19.88 7.65 25.31
N ILE A 166 -19.71 7.74 24.00
CA ILE A 166 -18.44 8.04 23.34
C ILE A 166 -18.62 9.09 22.24
N VAL A 167 -17.54 9.78 21.90
CA VAL A 167 -17.45 10.61 20.69
C VAL A 167 -16.44 10.00 19.75
N ILE A 168 -16.90 9.59 18.57
CA ILE A 168 -16.06 9.10 17.46
C ILE A 168 -15.87 10.22 16.44
N GLY A 169 -14.70 10.29 15.81
CA GLY A 169 -14.42 11.23 14.71
C GLY A 169 -14.00 12.62 15.16
N ASN A 170 -13.61 12.77 16.42
CA ASN A 170 -13.12 14.04 16.96
C ASN A 170 -11.66 14.29 16.58
N SER A 171 -10.87 13.24 16.32
CA SER A 171 -9.49 13.38 15.87
C SER A 171 -9.38 14.17 14.56
N GLN A 172 -8.32 14.97 14.45
CA GLN A 172 -8.07 15.78 13.27
C GLN A 172 -6.60 16.13 13.12
N PHE A 173 -6.13 16.28 11.87
CA PHE A 173 -4.82 16.86 11.56
C PHE A 173 -4.97 18.00 10.56
N GLU A 174 -4.07 18.98 10.67
CA GLU A 174 -3.92 20.05 9.70
C GLU A 174 -2.68 19.80 8.84
N LEU A 175 -2.82 19.97 7.53
CA LEU A 175 -1.70 20.05 6.59
C LEU A 175 -1.70 21.41 5.89
N THR A 176 -0.50 21.90 5.64
CA THR A 176 -0.20 23.21 5.04
C THR A 176 0.77 23.02 3.88
N LYS A 177 1.06 24.09 3.13
CA LYS A 177 2.05 24.05 2.04
C LYS A 177 3.48 23.84 2.51
N ASP A 178 3.74 24.00 3.80
CA ASP A 178 5.05 23.74 4.42
C ASP A 178 5.25 22.26 4.77
N ASP A 179 4.19 21.45 4.68
CA ASP A 179 4.26 20.00 4.91
C ASP A 179 4.86 19.26 3.69
N LEU A 180 5.50 18.13 3.98
CA LEU A 180 5.99 17.18 2.98
C LEU A 180 5.33 15.83 3.22
N ILE A 181 4.63 15.35 2.20
CA ILE A 181 3.95 14.05 2.22
C ILE A 181 4.77 13.01 1.50
N VAL A 182 4.93 11.85 2.13
CA VAL A 182 5.43 10.64 1.48
C VAL A 182 4.32 9.63 1.31
N SER A 183 4.17 9.07 0.12
CA SER A 183 3.20 8.02 -0.15
C SER A 183 3.85 6.76 -0.70
N GLN A 184 3.11 5.67 -0.65
CA GLN A 184 3.43 4.43 -1.36
C GLN A 184 3.44 4.62 -2.88
N THR A 185 3.97 3.63 -3.60
CA THR A 185 4.04 3.61 -5.07
C THR A 185 2.80 2.97 -5.67
N ASP A 186 2.44 1.78 -5.18
CA ASP A 186 1.29 1.00 -5.63
C ASP A 186 -0.01 1.75 -5.28
N ARG A 187 -1.00 1.75 -6.19
CA ARG A 187 -2.25 2.53 -6.07
C ARG A 187 -2.09 4.06 -5.99
N VAL A 188 -0.88 4.61 -6.17
CA VAL A 188 -0.64 6.05 -6.23
C VAL A 188 -0.05 6.48 -7.56
N THR A 189 1.09 5.90 -7.94
CA THR A 189 1.76 6.23 -9.22
C THR A 189 1.87 5.03 -10.13
N ARG A 190 1.83 3.81 -9.58
CA ARG A 190 1.88 2.59 -10.37
C ARG A 190 0.82 1.65 -9.85
N ASP A 191 0.34 0.81 -10.75
CA ASP A 191 -0.45 -0.34 -10.41
C ASP A 191 -0.25 -1.40 -11.49
N TRP A 192 0.55 -2.40 -11.14
CA TRP A 192 0.94 -3.44 -12.08
C TRP A 192 -0.23 -4.38 -12.42
N LEU A 193 -1.22 -4.51 -11.54
CA LEU A 193 -2.41 -5.35 -11.79
C LEU A 193 -3.35 -4.71 -12.80
N SER A 194 -3.47 -3.38 -12.82
CA SER A 194 -4.24 -2.65 -13.85
C SER A 194 -3.42 -2.24 -15.07
N TYR A 195 -2.22 -2.80 -15.26
CA TYR A 195 -1.31 -2.45 -16.36
C TYR A 195 -0.87 -0.96 -16.35
N GLN A 196 -1.04 -0.25 -15.24
CA GLN A 196 -0.65 1.15 -15.09
C GLN A 196 0.80 1.22 -14.59
N LEU A 197 1.71 0.74 -15.44
CA LEU A 197 3.15 0.79 -15.20
C LEU A 197 3.73 2.05 -15.82
N GLN A 198 4.61 2.70 -15.07
CA GLN A 198 5.41 3.83 -15.51
C GLN A 198 6.70 3.86 -14.70
N ASN A 199 7.61 4.76 -15.01
CA ASN A 199 8.79 4.97 -14.16
C ASN A 199 8.35 5.28 -12.71
N PRO A 200 8.92 4.62 -11.66
CA PRO A 200 8.51 4.86 -10.27
C PRO A 200 8.87 6.27 -9.76
N PHE A 201 9.72 7.01 -10.49
CA PHE A 201 10.03 8.42 -10.24
C PHE A 201 9.16 9.38 -11.07
N SER A 202 8.13 8.87 -11.76
CA SER A 202 7.17 9.68 -12.47
C SER A 202 6.34 10.53 -11.51
N ASN A 203 6.02 11.75 -11.93
CA ASN A 203 5.14 12.65 -11.18
C ASN A 203 3.66 12.45 -11.51
N ASN A 204 3.34 11.52 -12.41
CA ASN A 204 1.98 11.21 -12.83
C ASN A 204 1.29 10.36 -11.77
N ILE A 205 0.23 10.89 -11.17
CA ILE A 205 -0.53 10.22 -10.12
C ILE A 205 -1.77 9.58 -10.74
N LEU A 206 -2.02 8.33 -10.37
CA LEU A 206 -3.17 7.56 -10.79
C LEU A 206 -4.40 8.04 -10.02
N LYS A 207 -5.44 8.48 -10.76
CA LYS A 207 -6.76 8.81 -10.21
C LYS A 207 -7.79 7.74 -10.53
N THR A 208 -7.59 6.97 -11.59
CA THR A 208 -8.48 5.88 -11.97
C THR A 208 -7.76 4.57 -11.71
N PHE A 209 -8.49 3.64 -11.11
CA PHE A 209 -8.00 2.33 -10.71
C PHE A 209 -9.01 1.27 -11.13
N SER A 210 -8.51 0.05 -11.39
CA SER A 210 -9.31 -1.08 -11.82
C SER A 210 -9.04 -2.30 -10.93
N GLU A 211 -9.69 -2.38 -9.76
CA GLU A 211 -9.68 -3.61 -8.92
C GLU A 211 -10.34 -4.80 -9.63
N ARG A 212 -11.07 -4.50 -10.70
CA ARG A 212 -11.70 -5.40 -11.65
C ARG A 212 -11.16 -5.07 -13.04
N LEU A 213 -10.94 -6.06 -13.91
CA LEU A 213 -10.46 -5.81 -15.28
C LEU A 213 -11.33 -4.80 -16.07
N THR A 214 -12.61 -4.70 -15.74
CA THR A 214 -13.55 -3.78 -16.36
C THR A 214 -14.51 -3.20 -15.32
N TYR A 215 -14.63 -1.86 -15.33
CA TYR A 215 -15.72 -1.14 -14.69
C TYR A 215 -16.58 -0.48 -15.79
N PRO A 216 -17.91 -0.40 -15.60
CA PRO A 216 -18.73 0.53 -16.37
C PRO A 216 -18.17 1.95 -16.25
N GLU A 217 -18.22 2.74 -17.32
CA GLU A 217 -17.66 4.10 -17.36
C GLU A 217 -18.28 4.99 -16.26
N GLU A 218 -19.56 4.78 -15.96
CA GLU A 218 -20.30 5.45 -14.90
C GLU A 218 -19.85 5.11 -13.48
N GLU A 219 -19.12 4.01 -13.27
CA GLU A 219 -18.58 3.62 -11.97
C GLU A 219 -17.15 4.14 -11.74
N LEU A 220 -16.44 4.49 -12.82
CA LEU A 220 -15.06 4.96 -12.72
C LEU A 220 -14.92 6.28 -11.98
N LEU A 221 -15.92 7.17 -12.07
CA LEU A 221 -15.98 8.47 -11.39
C LEU A 221 -14.62 9.20 -11.37
N PRO A 222 -13.99 9.43 -12.55
CA PRO A 222 -12.62 9.93 -12.66
C PRO A 222 -12.40 11.32 -12.05
N GLU A 223 -13.47 12.09 -11.86
CA GLU A 223 -13.46 13.39 -11.19
C GLU A 223 -13.27 13.28 -9.68
N ILE A 224 -13.62 12.15 -9.07
CA ILE A 224 -13.35 11.83 -7.67
C ILE A 224 -12.08 10.99 -7.58
N GLY A 225 -12.01 9.95 -8.40
CA GLY A 225 -10.91 8.99 -8.42
C GLY A 225 -10.92 8.00 -7.26
N TRP A 226 -9.95 7.08 -7.32
CA TRP A 226 -9.84 5.90 -6.48
C TRP A 226 -8.52 5.87 -5.71
N HIS A 227 -8.55 5.18 -4.56
CA HIS A 227 -7.45 4.87 -3.66
C HIS A 227 -6.63 6.08 -3.20
N GLU A 228 -5.49 5.79 -2.60
CA GLU A 228 -4.52 6.76 -2.11
C GLU A 228 -4.08 7.73 -3.21
N GLY A 229 -3.97 7.27 -4.48
CA GLY A 229 -3.59 8.12 -5.61
C GLY A 229 -4.50 9.33 -5.82
N ALA A 230 -5.82 9.13 -5.80
CA ALA A 230 -6.76 10.25 -5.94
C ALA A 230 -6.63 11.27 -4.80
N ARG A 231 -6.51 10.78 -3.55
CA ARG A 231 -6.35 11.63 -2.36
C ARG A 231 -5.02 12.40 -2.41
N VAL A 232 -3.91 11.74 -2.75
CA VAL A 232 -2.60 12.37 -2.95
C VAL A 232 -2.68 13.45 -4.03
N SER A 233 -3.40 13.20 -5.13
CA SER A 233 -3.55 14.21 -6.17
C SER A 233 -4.29 15.45 -5.68
N GLU A 234 -5.38 15.30 -4.94
CA GLU A 234 -6.12 16.45 -4.38
C GLU A 234 -5.23 17.27 -3.43
N ILE A 235 -4.42 16.59 -2.62
CA ILE A 235 -3.48 17.25 -1.71
C ILE A 235 -2.36 17.97 -2.48
N LYS A 236 -1.84 17.35 -3.54
CA LYS A 236 -0.84 17.97 -4.43
C LYS A 236 -1.41 19.19 -5.16
N ASP A 237 -2.67 19.12 -5.59
CA ASP A 237 -3.39 20.24 -6.22
C ASP A 237 -3.56 21.43 -5.25
N PHE A 238 -3.59 21.17 -3.93
CA PHE A 238 -3.53 22.21 -2.90
C PHE A 238 -2.16 22.90 -2.78
N GLY A 239 -1.09 22.26 -3.29
CA GLY A 239 0.28 22.77 -3.32
C GLY A 239 1.19 22.25 -2.22
N ILE A 240 0.84 21.14 -1.56
CA ILE A 240 1.72 20.44 -0.60
C ILE A 240 2.79 19.66 -1.36
N GLU A 241 4.04 19.65 -0.88
CA GLU A 241 5.10 18.85 -1.47
C GLU A 241 4.81 17.36 -1.29
N HIS A 242 4.99 16.59 -2.36
CA HIS A 242 4.73 15.16 -2.39
C HIS A 242 5.92 14.39 -2.96
N LYS A 243 6.27 13.28 -2.30
CA LYS A 243 7.27 12.31 -2.74
C LYS A 243 6.71 10.89 -2.68
N ILE A 244 7.22 10.05 -3.58
CA ILE A 244 6.95 8.61 -3.59
C ILE A 244 8.08 7.88 -2.86
N ALA A 245 7.73 7.01 -1.93
CA ALA A 245 8.64 6.01 -1.41
C ALA A 245 8.53 4.75 -2.30
N THR A 246 9.60 4.45 -3.03
CA THR A 246 9.73 3.29 -3.91
C THR A 246 10.96 2.47 -3.55
N SER A 247 10.97 1.18 -3.92
CA SER A 247 12.18 0.34 -3.88
C SER A 247 12.70 0.07 -2.46
N THR A 248 11.77 -0.30 -1.58
CA THR A 248 12.06 -0.67 -0.20
C THR A 248 12.74 -2.03 -0.11
N ILE A 249 13.76 -2.12 0.74
CA ILE A 249 14.40 -3.39 1.04
C ILE A 249 13.58 -4.19 2.02
N VAL A 250 13.48 -5.48 1.76
CA VAL A 250 12.85 -6.44 2.65
C VAL A 250 13.78 -7.61 2.90
N ALA A 251 13.76 -8.13 4.12
CA ALA A 251 14.53 -9.29 4.52
C ALA A 251 13.62 -10.38 5.09
N LYS A 252 13.98 -11.64 4.85
CA LYS A 252 13.24 -12.80 5.32
C LYS A 252 13.80 -13.30 6.64
N TYR A 253 12.94 -13.52 7.62
CA TYR A 253 13.26 -14.16 8.90
C TYR A 253 12.11 -15.09 9.29
N ASP A 254 12.45 -16.33 9.63
CA ASP A 254 11.50 -17.37 10.03
C ASP A 254 10.27 -17.49 9.09
N GLY A 255 10.53 -17.51 7.78
CA GLY A 255 9.49 -17.63 6.75
C GLY A 255 8.77 -16.34 6.39
N LYS A 256 8.86 -15.28 7.21
CA LYS A 256 8.18 -13.99 7.02
C LYS A 256 9.11 -12.92 6.47
N TRP A 257 8.55 -11.90 5.85
CA TRP A 257 9.31 -10.77 5.29
C TRP A 257 9.10 -9.51 6.11
N TYR A 258 10.16 -8.70 6.22
CA TYR A 258 10.14 -7.49 7.03
C TYR A 258 10.80 -6.34 6.28
N ALA A 259 10.22 -5.14 6.38
CA ALA A 259 10.82 -3.88 5.95
C ALA A 259 11.53 -3.20 7.13
N PRO A 260 12.57 -2.38 6.87
CA PRO A 260 13.37 -1.77 7.91
C PRO A 260 12.86 -0.39 8.34
N ASN A 261 13.28 0.03 9.53
CA ASN A 261 13.28 1.43 9.94
C ASN A 261 14.44 2.21 9.29
N GLU A 262 14.61 3.48 9.66
CA GLU A 262 15.66 4.38 9.16
C GLU A 262 17.10 3.97 9.54
N GLU A 263 17.25 3.07 10.52
CA GLU A 263 18.54 2.56 10.98
C GLU A 263 18.93 1.26 10.27
N GLY A 264 18.01 0.67 9.49
CA GLY A 264 18.21 -0.61 8.81
C GLY A 264 17.81 -1.83 9.64
N ILE A 265 17.07 -1.65 10.74
CA ILE A 265 16.54 -2.74 11.57
C ILE A 265 15.19 -3.19 10.99
N PHE A 266 15.10 -4.46 10.60
CA PHE A 266 13.94 -5.06 9.97
C PHE A 266 12.86 -5.39 11.00
N MET A 267 11.74 -4.68 10.98
CA MET A 267 10.76 -4.75 12.07
C MET A 267 9.29 -4.73 11.62
N PHE A 268 9.00 -4.32 10.38
CA PHE A 268 7.64 -4.16 9.89
C PHE A 268 7.30 -5.29 8.92
N GLU A 269 6.44 -6.23 9.35
CA GLU A 269 6.08 -7.39 8.52
C GLU A 269 5.45 -6.94 7.19
N VAL A 270 5.92 -7.53 6.08
CA VAL A 270 5.43 -7.32 4.72
C VAL A 270 4.73 -8.60 4.28
N PRO A 271 3.43 -8.53 3.93
CA PRO A 271 2.70 -9.69 3.44
C PRO A 271 3.37 -10.35 2.23
N GLU A 272 3.33 -11.68 2.18
CA GLU A 272 4.00 -12.45 1.12
C GLU A 272 3.46 -12.12 -0.28
N ASP A 273 2.17 -11.81 -0.43
CA ASP A 273 1.58 -11.42 -1.71
C ASP A 273 2.26 -10.17 -2.31
N LYS A 274 2.80 -9.27 -1.46
CA LYS A 274 3.56 -8.08 -1.91
C LYS A 274 4.97 -8.43 -2.36
N ILE A 275 5.56 -9.48 -1.80
CA ILE A 275 6.85 -10.01 -2.24
C ILE A 275 6.70 -10.70 -3.60
N LEU A 276 5.57 -11.36 -3.81
CA LEU A 276 5.20 -12.05 -5.04
C LEU A 276 4.74 -11.12 -6.17
N TYR A 277 4.93 -9.79 -6.03
CA TYR A 277 4.81 -8.88 -7.15
C TYR A 277 5.87 -9.25 -8.21
N PRO A 278 5.50 -9.44 -9.50
CA PRO A 278 6.48 -9.85 -10.50
C PRO A 278 7.51 -8.76 -10.83
N THR A 279 7.39 -7.56 -10.26
CA THR A 279 8.36 -6.47 -10.29
C THR A 279 9.37 -6.50 -9.11
N THR A 280 9.22 -7.37 -8.11
CA THR A 280 10.18 -7.47 -6.99
C THR A 280 11.57 -7.90 -7.46
N ARG A 281 12.64 -7.27 -6.97
CA ARG A 281 14.02 -7.68 -7.30
C ARG A 281 14.59 -8.53 -6.17
N PHE A 282 15.07 -9.73 -6.46
CA PHE A 282 15.62 -10.62 -5.44
C PHE A 282 17.14 -10.58 -5.49
N PHE A 283 17.78 -10.09 -4.43
CA PHE A 283 19.24 -10.11 -4.31
C PHE A 283 19.73 -11.48 -3.85
N ARG A 284 18.94 -12.12 -2.99
CA ARG A 284 19.13 -13.47 -2.44
C ARG A 284 17.75 -14.08 -2.15
N GLU A 285 17.71 -15.32 -1.69
CA GLU A 285 16.47 -15.98 -1.27
C GLU A 285 15.79 -15.29 -0.08
N ASP A 286 16.57 -14.60 0.76
CA ASP A 286 16.15 -13.96 2.01
C ASP A 286 16.25 -12.42 1.98
N LEU A 287 16.54 -11.83 0.82
CA LEU A 287 16.71 -10.39 0.69
C LEU A 287 16.23 -9.91 -0.68
N ALA A 288 15.29 -8.98 -0.69
CA ALA A 288 14.67 -8.45 -1.90
C ALA A 288 14.44 -6.94 -1.81
N MET A 289 14.06 -6.35 -2.94
CA MET A 289 13.65 -4.97 -3.10
C MET A 289 12.28 -4.93 -3.75
N VAL A 290 11.29 -4.40 -3.03
CA VAL A 290 9.93 -4.20 -3.52
C VAL A 290 9.86 -2.81 -4.16
N VAL A 291 9.82 -2.78 -5.50
CA VAL A 291 9.76 -1.53 -6.28
C VAL A 291 8.41 -0.84 -6.06
N ASP A 292 7.33 -1.60 -6.23
CA ASP A 292 5.95 -1.16 -6.05
C ASP A 292 5.54 -1.30 -4.57
N THR A 293 6.02 -0.37 -3.73
CA THR A 293 5.68 -0.35 -2.30
C THR A 293 4.17 -0.22 -2.12
N HIS A 294 3.62 -0.99 -1.17
CA HIS A 294 2.19 -1.03 -0.87
C HIS A 294 1.95 -1.14 0.65
N GLY A 295 1.69 0.00 1.29
CA GLY A 295 1.40 0.12 2.72
C GLY A 295 2.47 0.86 3.52
N ILE A 296 2.06 1.38 4.68
CA ILE A 296 2.89 2.21 5.56
C ILE A 296 4.18 1.50 6.02
N ASN A 297 4.13 0.17 6.18
CA ASN A 297 5.29 -0.67 6.52
C ASN A 297 6.48 -0.52 5.57
N MET A 298 6.23 -0.19 4.31
CA MET A 298 7.27 0.01 3.30
C MET A 298 7.62 1.49 3.08
N LEU A 299 7.19 2.41 3.92
CA LEU A 299 7.48 3.85 3.74
C LEU A 299 8.47 4.39 4.77
N VAL A 300 8.74 3.66 5.86
CA VAL A 300 9.42 4.20 7.05
C VAL A 300 10.81 4.76 6.74
N ASP A 301 11.72 3.97 6.17
CA ASP A 301 13.09 4.43 5.84
C ASP A 301 13.07 5.70 4.96
N GLN A 302 12.27 5.69 3.89
CA GLN A 302 12.21 6.81 2.95
C GLN A 302 11.51 8.04 3.54
N ALA A 303 10.43 7.87 4.31
CA ALA A 303 9.76 8.97 5.00
C ALA A 303 10.72 9.72 5.94
N MET A 304 11.51 8.97 6.72
CA MET A 304 12.51 9.54 7.61
C MET A 304 13.66 10.21 6.83
N ASN A 305 14.16 9.58 5.77
CA ASN A 305 15.23 10.14 4.94
C ASN A 305 14.79 11.41 4.21
N TYR A 306 13.54 11.48 3.73
CA TYR A 306 12.97 12.66 3.10
C TYR A 306 12.51 13.72 4.10
N LYS A 307 12.54 13.43 5.40
CA LYS A 307 12.06 14.30 6.48
C LYS A 307 10.60 14.69 6.28
N ALA A 308 9.77 13.69 5.96
CA ALA A 308 8.35 13.86 5.82
C ALA A 308 7.72 14.40 7.12
N THR A 309 6.67 15.20 6.98
CA THR A 309 5.83 15.62 8.11
C THR A 309 4.55 14.80 8.17
N ALA A 310 4.16 14.18 7.06
CA ALA A 310 3.05 13.25 6.99
C ALA A 310 3.31 12.10 6.01
N VAL A 311 2.66 10.97 6.25
CA VAL A 311 2.66 9.82 5.32
C VAL A 311 1.24 9.41 4.98
N ILE A 312 1.05 8.90 3.77
CA ILE A 312 -0.23 8.36 3.30
C ILE A 312 -0.03 7.01 2.62
N GLY A 313 -0.82 6.03 3.03
CA GLY A 313 -0.70 4.68 2.50
C GLY A 313 -1.70 3.72 3.11
N CYS A 314 -1.57 2.47 2.69
CA CYS A 314 -2.44 1.40 3.12
C CYS A 314 -2.07 0.87 4.52
N CYS A 315 -3.08 0.51 5.31
CA CYS A 315 -3.01 0.05 6.70
C CYS A 315 -3.88 -1.21 6.95
N ASP A 316 -4.04 -2.04 5.92
CA ASP A 316 -4.85 -3.27 5.97
C ASP A 316 -4.12 -4.52 6.45
N TYR A 317 -3.04 -4.36 7.23
CA TYR A 317 -2.25 -5.48 7.74
C TYR A 317 -1.55 -5.12 9.07
N PRO A 318 -1.41 -6.02 10.05
CA PRO A 318 -0.80 -5.71 11.35
C PRO A 318 0.61 -5.10 11.24
N GLY A 319 1.46 -5.61 10.35
CA GLY A 319 2.78 -5.03 10.09
C GLY A 319 2.76 -3.57 9.62
N LYS A 320 1.69 -3.15 8.91
CA LYS A 320 1.45 -1.76 8.50
C LYS A 320 1.03 -0.90 9.68
N ILE A 321 0.28 -1.46 10.62
CA ILE A 321 -0.13 -0.77 11.85
C ILE A 321 1.05 -0.53 12.78
N LYS A 322 1.94 -1.52 12.94
CA LYS A 322 3.20 -1.35 13.67
C LYS A 322 4.03 -0.19 13.11
N ALA A 323 4.09 -0.07 11.78
CA ALA A 323 4.78 1.03 11.12
C ALA A 323 4.08 2.38 11.29
N ALA A 324 2.75 2.41 11.23
CA ALA A 324 1.96 3.61 11.50
C ALA A 324 2.21 4.15 12.91
N LYS A 325 2.22 3.26 13.92
CA LYS A 325 2.56 3.64 15.30
C LYS A 325 3.98 4.17 15.41
N TYR A 326 4.95 3.47 14.82
CA TYR A 326 6.35 3.90 14.81
C TYR A 326 6.54 5.31 14.23
N LEU A 327 5.92 5.59 13.09
CA LEU A 327 5.99 6.92 12.45
C LEU A 327 5.29 7.99 13.30
N SER A 328 4.14 7.67 13.89
CA SER A 328 3.47 8.54 14.85
C SER A 328 4.36 8.88 16.05
N ASP A 329 5.05 7.89 16.63
CA ASP A 329 5.96 8.08 17.78
C ASP A 329 7.18 8.95 17.41
N LYS A 330 7.55 8.96 16.13
CA LYS A 330 8.57 9.87 15.57
C LYS A 330 8.02 11.27 15.25
N GLY A 331 6.74 11.53 15.54
CA GLY A 331 6.08 12.83 15.39
C GLY A 331 5.46 13.08 14.02
N LEU A 332 5.33 12.06 13.16
CA LEU A 332 4.69 12.21 11.85
C LEU A 332 3.18 12.04 11.96
N LYS A 333 2.43 12.69 11.07
CA LYS A 333 1.01 12.42 10.86
C LYS A 333 0.87 11.22 9.91
N VAL A 334 0.02 10.25 10.23
CA VAL A 334 -0.19 9.05 9.39
C VAL A 334 -1.63 9.01 8.90
N ILE A 335 -1.82 8.88 7.58
CA ILE A 335 -3.13 8.78 6.94
C ILE A 335 -3.28 7.37 6.33
N CYS A 336 -4.21 6.61 6.88
CA CYS A 336 -4.52 5.22 6.55
C CYS A 336 -5.85 5.15 5.78
N ASN A 337 -5.87 5.46 4.48
CA ASN A 337 -7.14 5.45 3.72
C ASN A 337 -7.80 4.07 3.63
N THR A 338 -7.01 3.01 3.77
CA THR A 338 -7.44 1.62 3.82
C THR A 338 -7.05 1.05 5.19
N ASP A 339 -8.02 0.98 6.09
CA ASP A 339 -7.85 1.05 7.55
C ASP A 339 -8.25 -0.23 8.31
N ARG A 340 -8.30 -1.38 7.64
CA ARG A 340 -8.90 -2.62 8.18
C ARG A 340 -8.39 -3.02 9.58
N PHE A 341 -7.10 -2.82 9.84
CA PHE A 341 -6.45 -3.18 11.11
C PHE A 341 -6.13 -1.96 11.99
N LEU A 342 -6.53 -0.76 11.58
CA LEU A 342 -6.32 0.45 12.36
C LEU A 342 -6.85 0.38 13.81
N PRO A 343 -7.95 -0.37 14.13
CA PRO A 343 -8.37 -0.58 15.51
C PRO A 343 -7.28 -1.14 16.45
N GLU A 344 -6.23 -1.80 15.97
CA GLU A 344 -5.11 -2.25 16.82
C GLU A 344 -4.40 -1.09 17.54
N LEU A 345 -4.56 0.15 17.08
CA LEU A 345 -4.05 1.37 17.75
C LEU A 345 -5.10 2.08 18.61
N MET A 346 -6.25 1.47 18.86
CA MET A 346 -7.28 2.04 19.74
C MET A 346 -6.69 2.45 21.08
N ALA A 347 -6.99 3.67 21.55
CA ALA A 347 -6.50 4.23 22.81
C ALA A 347 -4.97 4.43 22.90
N SER A 348 -4.22 4.26 21.81
CA SER A 348 -2.76 4.43 21.82
C SER A 348 -2.28 5.88 21.91
N GLY A 349 -3.18 6.85 21.66
CA GLY A 349 -2.83 8.26 21.52
C GLY A 349 -2.04 8.57 20.25
N ALA A 350 -1.94 7.62 19.32
CA ALA A 350 -1.17 7.79 18.10
C ALA A 350 -1.81 8.83 17.17
N ASN A 351 -0.94 9.56 16.46
CA ASN A 351 -1.26 10.57 15.47
C ASN A 351 -1.56 9.93 14.11
N VAL A 352 -2.57 9.04 14.10
CA VAL A 352 -3.02 8.27 12.93
C VAL A 352 -4.50 8.52 12.68
N LEU A 353 -4.88 8.74 11.42
CA LEU A 353 -6.28 8.81 10.97
C LEU A 353 -6.52 7.72 9.92
N GLY A 354 -7.68 7.07 9.97
CA GLY A 354 -8.12 6.10 8.97
C GLY A 354 -8.73 6.74 7.73
N SER A 355 -9.91 6.28 7.32
CA SER A 355 -10.74 6.82 6.24
C SER A 355 -11.31 8.22 6.55
N ALA A 356 -10.51 9.11 7.13
CA ALA A 356 -10.92 10.45 7.50
C ALA A 356 -11.11 11.34 6.27
N PRO A 357 -12.30 11.93 6.07
CA PRO A 357 -12.49 12.91 5.01
C PRO A 357 -11.70 14.19 5.32
N PHE A 358 -11.45 15.00 4.30
CA PHE A 358 -10.81 16.30 4.48
C PHE A 358 -11.53 17.43 3.74
N LYS A 359 -11.31 18.66 4.21
CA LYS A 359 -11.82 19.90 3.60
C LYS A 359 -10.72 20.95 3.54
N ILE A 360 -10.78 21.81 2.53
CA ILE A 360 -9.96 23.02 2.47
C ILE A 360 -10.57 24.06 3.43
N SER A 361 -9.77 24.58 4.35
CA SER A 361 -10.14 25.65 5.28
C SER A 361 -9.06 26.74 5.24
N GLY A 362 -9.29 27.77 4.41
CA GLY A 362 -8.30 28.82 4.17
C GLY A 362 -7.05 28.28 3.46
N ASP A 363 -5.90 28.39 4.12
CA ASP A 363 -4.58 27.93 3.67
C ASP A 363 -4.18 26.57 4.24
N LYS A 364 -5.16 25.82 4.78
CA LYS A 364 -4.97 24.49 5.35
C LYS A 364 -5.89 23.43 4.74
N LEU A 365 -5.42 22.20 4.70
CA LEU A 365 -6.25 20.99 4.58
C LEU A 365 -6.51 20.43 5.96
N LEU A 366 -7.79 20.37 6.36
CA LEU A 366 -8.20 19.77 7.61
C LEU A 366 -8.74 18.36 7.37
N PHE A 367 -8.04 17.35 7.90
CA PHE A 367 -8.45 15.95 7.90
C PHE A 367 -9.21 15.64 9.19
N GLY A 368 -10.26 14.82 9.11
CA GLY A 368 -11.06 14.42 10.27
C GLY A 368 -12.12 15.46 10.64
N ASP A 369 -12.27 15.73 11.94
CA ASP A 369 -13.24 16.71 12.47
C ASP A 369 -14.69 16.40 12.06
N ARG A 370 -15.11 15.17 12.36
CA ARG A 370 -16.46 14.62 12.14
C ARG A 370 -17.02 14.01 13.43
N PRO A 371 -17.13 14.77 14.53
CA PRO A 371 -17.54 14.22 15.81
C PRO A 371 -18.97 13.68 15.76
N MET A 372 -19.16 12.49 16.32
CA MET A 372 -20.43 11.82 16.47
C MET A 372 -20.54 11.27 17.89
N GLU A 373 -21.50 11.80 18.65
CA GLU A 373 -21.82 11.32 19.98
C GLU A 373 -22.69 10.06 19.88
N ILE A 374 -22.36 9.05 20.67
CA ILE A 374 -23.04 7.76 20.71
C ILE A 374 -23.29 7.40 22.17
N SER A 375 -24.55 7.26 22.56
CA SER A 375 -24.88 6.78 23.91
C SER A 375 -24.66 5.28 24.01
N LEU A 376 -24.22 4.79 25.18
CA LEU A 376 -23.99 3.36 25.42
C LEU A 376 -25.23 2.48 25.12
N ASN A 377 -26.43 3.03 25.36
CA ASN A 377 -27.68 2.30 25.17
C ASN A 377 -28.29 2.43 23.76
N GLU A 378 -27.78 3.36 22.93
CA GLU A 378 -28.29 3.55 21.58
C GLU A 378 -27.88 2.37 20.69
N PRO A 379 -28.82 1.67 20.03
CA PRO A 379 -28.47 0.55 19.18
C PRO A 379 -27.66 1.02 17.97
N ILE A 380 -26.55 0.33 17.68
CA ILE A 380 -25.69 0.58 16.52
C ILE A 380 -25.75 -0.64 15.62
N ILE A 381 -26.11 -0.46 14.36
CA ILE A 381 -26.04 -1.56 13.39
C ILE A 381 -24.63 -1.61 12.81
N VAL A 382 -23.91 -2.68 13.08
CA VAL A 382 -22.51 -2.84 12.65
C VAL A 382 -22.43 -3.87 11.55
N MET A 383 -21.90 -3.47 10.40
CA MET A 383 -21.70 -4.38 9.29
C MET A 383 -20.53 -5.32 9.57
N ASP A 384 -20.70 -6.57 9.17
CA ASP A 384 -19.71 -7.63 9.37
C ASP A 384 -19.72 -8.60 8.18
N THR A 385 -18.66 -9.40 8.03
CA THR A 385 -18.62 -10.52 7.09
C THR A 385 -17.75 -11.65 7.61
N VAL A 386 -18.10 -12.87 7.25
CA VAL A 386 -17.26 -14.06 7.46
C VAL A 386 -16.56 -14.51 6.16
N SER A 387 -16.76 -13.76 5.06
CA SER A 387 -16.14 -14.09 3.78
C SER A 387 -14.64 -13.76 3.79
N GLU A 388 -13.83 -14.74 3.40
CA GLU A 388 -12.40 -14.56 3.18
C GLU A 388 -12.09 -14.16 1.72
N GLU A 389 -13.11 -14.05 0.86
CA GLU A 389 -12.91 -13.66 -0.53
C GLU A 389 -12.27 -12.27 -0.63
N TYR A 390 -11.38 -12.12 -1.61
CA TYR A 390 -10.69 -10.85 -1.87
C TYR A 390 -11.71 -9.73 -2.13
N GLY A 391 -11.52 -8.58 -1.49
CA GLY A 391 -12.46 -7.47 -1.56
C GLY A 391 -13.65 -7.59 -0.58
N MET A 392 -14.22 -8.78 -0.40
CA MET A 392 -15.30 -9.00 0.58
C MET A 392 -14.79 -8.95 2.01
N SER A 393 -13.64 -9.54 2.31
CA SER A 393 -13.10 -9.59 3.68
C SER A 393 -12.93 -8.23 4.37
N TYR A 394 -12.86 -7.11 3.64
CA TYR A 394 -12.80 -5.77 4.22
C TYR A 394 -14.15 -5.25 4.77
N TYR A 395 -15.27 -5.92 4.47
CA TYR A 395 -16.58 -5.59 5.05
C TYR A 395 -16.65 -5.89 6.56
N ASP A 396 -15.65 -6.59 7.13
CA ASP A 396 -15.49 -6.83 8.58
C ASP A 396 -14.86 -5.65 9.34
N THR A 397 -14.37 -4.62 8.63
CA THR A 397 -13.67 -3.49 9.25
C THR A 397 -14.48 -2.78 10.34
N PRO A 398 -15.79 -2.48 10.15
CA PRO A 398 -16.61 -1.91 11.22
C PRO A 398 -16.69 -2.83 12.44
N ALA A 399 -16.94 -4.13 12.23
CA ALA A 399 -17.03 -5.11 13.31
C ALA A 399 -15.73 -5.22 14.12
N ARG A 400 -14.56 -5.18 13.45
CA ARG A 400 -13.24 -5.15 14.11
C ARG A 400 -13.10 -3.93 15.03
N TYR A 401 -13.47 -2.75 14.54
CA TYR A 401 -13.37 -1.51 15.31
C TYR A 401 -14.22 -1.56 16.58
N PHE A 402 -15.50 -1.93 16.43
CA PHE A 402 -16.43 -1.99 17.57
C PHE A 402 -16.09 -3.12 18.55
N SER A 403 -15.62 -4.28 18.07
CA SER A 403 -15.12 -5.35 18.94
C SER A 403 -13.93 -4.90 19.77
N LYS A 404 -13.02 -4.09 19.20
CA LYS A 404 -11.89 -3.54 19.94
C LYS A 404 -12.35 -2.54 21.01
N LEU A 405 -13.34 -1.69 20.73
CA LEU A 405 -13.94 -0.82 21.77
C LEU A 405 -14.53 -1.63 22.94
N GLU A 406 -15.24 -2.73 22.66
CA GLU A 406 -15.78 -3.62 23.69
C GLU A 406 -14.67 -4.29 24.52
N LEU A 407 -13.58 -4.74 23.87
CA LEU A 407 -12.40 -5.29 24.56
C LEU A 407 -11.74 -4.27 25.48
N GLU A 408 -11.75 -2.99 25.11
CA GLU A 408 -11.28 -1.89 25.97
C GLU A 408 -12.29 -1.45 27.04
N GLY A 409 -13.39 -2.21 27.20
CA GLY A 409 -14.35 -2.06 28.29
C GLY A 409 -15.45 -1.03 28.02
N ILE A 410 -15.69 -0.68 26.75
CA ILE A 410 -16.80 0.19 26.33
C ILE A 410 -17.98 -0.67 25.90
N ASP A 411 -18.98 -0.81 26.77
CA ASP A 411 -20.18 -1.63 26.55
C ASP A 411 -21.20 -0.87 25.69
N LEU A 412 -21.14 -1.06 24.37
CA LEU A 412 -22.05 -0.45 23.39
C LEU A 412 -23.14 -1.45 22.98
N ASN A 413 -24.34 -0.95 22.70
CA ASN A 413 -25.43 -1.76 22.15
C ASN A 413 -25.22 -2.09 20.65
N ILE A 414 -24.24 -2.94 20.36
CA ILE A 414 -23.84 -3.34 19.01
C ILE A 414 -24.75 -4.46 18.48
N ILE A 415 -25.25 -4.29 17.26
CA ILE A 415 -26.07 -5.27 16.55
C ILE A 415 -25.39 -5.62 15.23
N PRO A 416 -24.63 -6.73 15.16
CA PRO A 416 -23.93 -7.10 13.94
C PRO A 416 -24.91 -7.53 12.84
N VAL A 417 -24.55 -7.24 11.59
CA VAL A 417 -25.27 -7.66 10.38
C VAL A 417 -24.27 -8.22 9.38
N GLU A 418 -24.35 -9.52 9.19
CA GLU A 418 -23.55 -10.25 8.23
C GLU A 418 -23.97 -9.95 6.78
N VAL A 419 -22.99 -9.54 5.97
CA VAL A 419 -23.08 -9.45 4.51
C VAL A 419 -22.12 -10.45 3.88
N ASN A 420 -22.61 -11.21 2.91
CA ASN A 420 -21.88 -12.33 2.31
C ASN A 420 -21.67 -12.15 0.81
N ASP A 421 -22.04 -10.99 0.28
CA ASP A 421 -21.86 -10.64 -1.12
C ASP A 421 -21.84 -9.10 -1.25
N PHE A 422 -21.40 -8.59 -2.39
CA PHE A 422 -21.48 -7.19 -2.74
C PHE A 422 -22.95 -6.74 -2.84
N ASP A 423 -23.20 -5.43 -2.73
CA ASP A 423 -24.53 -4.82 -2.89
C ASP A 423 -25.61 -5.31 -1.90
N GLN A 424 -25.21 -5.80 -0.71
CA GLN A 424 -26.13 -6.27 0.33
C GLN A 424 -26.48 -5.21 1.39
N MET A 425 -26.19 -3.93 1.13
CA MET A 425 -26.43 -2.83 2.06
C MET A 425 -27.89 -2.71 2.54
N ASP A 426 -28.85 -3.15 1.73
CA ASP A 426 -30.27 -3.19 2.14
C ASP A 426 -30.50 -4.04 3.40
N LYS A 427 -29.70 -5.09 3.64
CA LYS A 427 -29.78 -5.89 4.87
C LYS A 427 -29.49 -5.04 6.11
N VAL A 428 -28.42 -4.24 6.04
CA VAL A 428 -27.99 -3.34 7.12
C VAL A 428 -29.08 -2.29 7.38
N ILE A 429 -29.57 -1.65 6.32
CA ILE A 429 -30.60 -0.59 6.43
C ILE A 429 -31.92 -1.16 6.96
N MET A 430 -32.37 -2.32 6.48
CA MET A 430 -33.57 -2.96 7.01
C MET A 430 -33.42 -3.29 8.50
N LYS A 431 -32.24 -3.77 8.92
CA LYS A 431 -31.97 -4.02 10.34
C LYS A 431 -32.03 -2.74 11.17
N ALA A 432 -31.47 -1.64 10.67
CA ALA A 432 -31.52 -0.33 11.33
C ALA A 432 -32.96 0.11 11.56
N ARG A 433 -33.81 0.03 10.53
CA ARG A 433 -35.25 0.32 10.64
C ARG A 433 -35.96 -0.60 11.63
N LEU A 434 -35.71 -1.91 11.56
CA LEU A 434 -36.34 -2.90 12.46
C LEU A 434 -35.96 -2.70 13.93
N LYS A 435 -34.74 -2.20 14.19
CA LYS A 435 -34.23 -1.93 15.54
C LYS A 435 -34.40 -0.48 15.98
N ASN A 436 -35.02 0.36 15.13
CA ASN A 436 -35.17 1.80 15.36
C ASN A 436 -33.82 2.45 15.74
N SER A 437 -32.75 2.05 15.06
CA SER A 437 -31.41 2.58 15.23
C SER A 437 -31.19 3.77 14.30
N ASN A 438 -30.56 4.83 14.81
CA ASN A 438 -30.13 5.96 14.01
C ASN A 438 -28.68 5.86 13.55
N ILE A 439 -27.94 4.81 13.92
CA ILE A 439 -26.49 4.73 13.68
C ILE A 439 -26.18 3.42 12.98
N ILE A 440 -25.52 3.53 11.83
CA ILE A 440 -24.92 2.39 11.13
C ILE A 440 -23.40 2.56 11.04
N ALA A 441 -22.67 1.47 11.13
CA ALA A 441 -21.22 1.40 10.93
C ALA A 441 -20.94 0.49 9.75
N ILE A 442 -20.39 1.04 8.67
CA ILE A 442 -20.38 0.41 7.35
C ILE A 442 -19.12 0.71 6.55
N ARG A 443 -18.87 -0.13 5.54
CA ARG A 443 -17.98 0.14 4.42
C ARG A 443 -18.84 0.36 3.17
N LEU A 444 -18.47 1.35 2.37
CA LEU A 444 -19.09 1.69 1.10
C LEU A 444 -18.10 1.43 -0.03
N PHE A 445 -18.45 0.48 -0.91
CA PHE A 445 -17.60 0.13 -2.04
C PHE A 445 -18.30 0.32 -3.38
N SER A 446 -19.60 0.05 -3.47
CA SER A 446 -20.35 0.05 -4.73
C SER A 446 -21.38 1.19 -4.86
N LEU A 447 -21.92 1.34 -6.07
CA LEU A 447 -23.05 2.23 -6.34
C LEU A 447 -24.32 1.80 -5.57
N GLY A 448 -24.53 0.49 -5.42
CA GLY A 448 -25.66 -0.07 -4.68
C GLY A 448 -25.59 0.32 -3.20
N ASP A 449 -24.42 0.13 -2.59
CA ASP A 449 -24.14 0.52 -1.21
C ASP A 449 -24.42 2.02 -1.00
N TYR A 450 -23.86 2.87 -1.87
CA TYR A 450 -24.06 4.31 -1.84
C TYR A 450 -25.53 4.72 -1.93
N LYS A 451 -26.28 4.18 -2.91
CA LYS A 451 -27.69 4.53 -3.12
C LYS A 451 -28.55 4.14 -1.92
N GLY A 452 -28.29 2.96 -1.34
CA GLY A 452 -29.00 2.50 -0.15
C GLY A 452 -28.80 3.47 1.01
N VAL A 453 -27.54 3.74 1.35
CA VAL A 453 -27.21 4.58 2.53
C VAL A 453 -27.64 6.02 2.33
N LYS A 454 -27.40 6.59 1.14
CA LYS A 454 -27.88 7.93 0.79
C LYS A 454 -29.37 8.07 1.05
N LYS A 455 -30.18 7.15 0.51
CA LYS A 455 -31.63 7.18 0.70
C LYS A 455 -32.00 7.11 2.18
N TRP A 456 -31.34 6.26 2.96
CA TRP A 456 -31.58 6.16 4.40
C TRP A 456 -31.19 7.45 5.14
N LEU A 457 -30.05 8.07 4.83
CA LEU A 457 -29.65 9.34 5.44
C LEU A 457 -30.59 10.51 5.08
N GLU A 458 -31.18 10.52 3.89
CA GLU A 458 -32.18 11.51 3.45
C GLU A 458 -33.55 11.36 4.15
N GLU A 459 -33.86 10.18 4.69
CA GLU A 459 -35.13 9.92 5.37
C GLU A 459 -35.24 10.65 6.73
N ASP A 460 -34.12 10.84 7.45
CA ASP A 460 -34.09 11.52 8.73
C ASP A 460 -32.70 12.14 9.01
N SER A 461 -32.65 13.43 9.35
CA SER A 461 -31.42 14.14 9.74
C SER A 461 -30.68 13.56 10.96
N ARG A 462 -31.38 12.75 11.76
CA ARG A 462 -30.83 12.03 12.91
C ARG A 462 -30.10 10.76 12.49
N HIS A 463 -30.37 10.20 11.32
CA HIS A 463 -29.63 9.04 10.82
C HIS A 463 -28.16 9.41 10.58
N LYS A 464 -27.27 8.55 11.05
CA LYS A 464 -25.83 8.72 11.07
C LYS A 464 -25.13 7.47 10.53
N ALA A 465 -24.04 7.67 9.78
CA ALA A 465 -23.20 6.60 9.26
C ALA A 465 -21.73 6.82 9.66
N ILE A 466 -21.09 5.80 10.20
CA ILE A 466 -19.64 5.77 10.44
C ILE A 466 -19.03 4.96 9.31
N LEU A 467 -18.13 5.59 8.54
CA LEU A 467 -17.59 5.03 7.31
C LEU A 467 -16.19 4.46 7.56
N PHE A 468 -16.03 3.18 7.29
CA PHE A 468 -14.79 2.42 7.44
C PHE A 468 -14.30 1.99 6.06
N HIS A 469 -12.99 2.07 5.81
CA HIS A 469 -12.38 1.60 4.57
C HIS A 469 -13.10 2.11 3.29
N SER A 470 -13.57 3.36 3.34
CA SER A 470 -14.54 3.92 2.38
C SER A 470 -14.04 5.17 1.67
N GLU A 471 -13.22 5.99 2.32
CA GLU A 471 -12.72 7.27 1.75
C GLU A 471 -11.73 7.03 0.60
N ALA A 472 -11.12 5.84 0.54
CA ALA A 472 -10.36 5.37 -0.60
C ALA A 472 -11.22 5.18 -1.87
N TYR A 473 -12.54 5.03 -1.75
CA TYR A 473 -13.42 4.70 -2.88
C TYR A 473 -14.32 5.88 -3.25
N PRO A 474 -14.67 6.06 -4.54
CA PRO A 474 -15.46 7.23 -4.96
C PRO A 474 -16.78 7.38 -4.22
N TYR A 475 -17.44 6.27 -3.92
CA TYR A 475 -18.76 6.24 -3.30
C TYR A 475 -18.72 6.63 -1.81
N GLY A 476 -17.73 6.15 -1.06
CA GLY A 476 -17.51 6.57 0.32
C GLY A 476 -17.11 8.05 0.38
N TYR A 477 -16.16 8.46 -0.45
CA TYR A 477 -15.73 9.85 -0.60
C TYR A 477 -16.90 10.80 -0.89
N LYS A 478 -17.78 10.40 -1.81
CA LYS A 478 -18.96 11.17 -2.19
C LYS A 478 -19.94 11.29 -1.03
N LEU A 479 -20.28 10.17 -0.38
CA LEU A 479 -21.23 10.19 0.73
C LEU A 479 -20.75 11.07 1.88
N ALA A 480 -19.47 10.96 2.27
CA ALA A 480 -18.88 11.75 3.35
C ALA A 480 -18.99 13.27 3.09
N ARG A 481 -18.89 13.70 1.82
CA ARG A 481 -19.00 15.12 1.42
C ARG A 481 -20.43 15.60 1.26
N GLU A 482 -21.35 14.74 0.84
CA GLU A 482 -22.77 15.07 0.75
C GLU A 482 -23.42 15.17 2.14
N PHE A 483 -23.04 14.29 3.07
CA PHE A 483 -23.69 14.12 4.38
C PHE A 483 -22.74 14.47 5.53
N GLN A 484 -22.11 15.63 5.45
CA GLN A 484 -21.04 16.09 6.35
C GLN A 484 -21.39 16.11 7.85
N SER A 485 -22.65 16.38 8.20
CA SER A 485 -23.14 16.39 9.58
C SER A 485 -23.74 15.06 10.03
N GLN A 486 -23.83 14.09 9.12
CA GLN A 486 -24.40 12.77 9.35
C GLN A 486 -23.37 11.64 9.18
N THR A 487 -22.14 11.96 8.80
CA THR A 487 -21.07 10.97 8.59
C THR A 487 -19.89 11.19 9.52
N SER A 488 -19.26 10.10 9.94
CA SER A 488 -17.99 10.07 10.68
C SER A 488 -17.08 8.98 10.12
N PHE A 489 -15.91 8.78 10.73
CA PHE A 489 -14.85 7.87 10.29
C PHE A 489 -14.31 7.05 11.47
N ASP A 490 -13.40 6.15 11.18
CA ASP A 490 -12.74 5.23 12.10
C ASP A 490 -11.64 5.90 12.95
N ASP A 491 -12.08 6.64 13.97
CA ASP A 491 -11.20 7.35 14.90
C ASP A 491 -10.65 6.42 16.00
N ILE A 492 -9.33 6.24 16.06
CA ILE A 492 -8.67 5.40 17.08
C ILE A 492 -8.55 6.06 18.47
N ASN A 493 -8.85 7.35 18.57
CA ASN A 493 -8.79 8.10 19.82
C ASN A 493 -10.17 8.68 20.18
N PRO A 494 -11.22 7.85 20.34
CA PRO A 494 -12.52 8.34 20.73
C PRO A 494 -12.49 8.98 22.12
N ILE A 495 -13.37 9.95 22.35
CA ILE A 495 -13.52 10.59 23.67
C ILE A 495 -14.58 9.84 24.45
N LEU A 496 -14.26 9.43 25.69
CA LEU A 496 -15.22 8.81 26.60
C LEU A 496 -15.98 9.88 27.38
N ILE A 497 -17.31 9.75 27.46
CA ILE A 497 -18.22 10.65 28.18
C ILE A 497 -18.61 10.02 29.52
#